data_AF-A0A7M2QYQ3-F1
#
_entry.id   AF-A0A7M2QYQ3-F1
#
_cell.length_a   1.000
_cell.length_b   1.000
_cell.length_c   1.000
_cell.angle_alpha   90.00
_cell.angle_beta   90.00
_cell.angle_gamma   90.00
#
_symmetry.space_group_name_H-M   'P 1'
#
loop_
_entity.id
_entity.type
_entity.pdbx_description
1 polymer ?
#
loop_
_entity_poly.entity_id
_entity_poly.type
_entity_poly.pdbx_seq_one_letter_code
_entity_poly.pdbx_strand_id
1 'polypeptide(L)'
;MKLLKKSYDKVPSQFQLEKIVGQIESENQKLQAIEHIKKPRKNRQKLIVWAISIASIFILSILGTTYFFENDKQLQQGSDGQYTFAEVFEDIEKDYPVAREKNRKLLKMKEKDYAEIGFVNWADTRYNFYKKLSKDEDRKMLYSENQKDEYYKETMRSIQLPQQLIYTTMANEKKLTDTEVRIYISEYYDRSTDLINYYNNLFMEHSEDLDFVREDGNLEWKRLFMNKDKLPQILKNAIDSAEIQNLGLKIVYNNVVFGFNSDVTTAKLEDKVTARLLDYFTILHGKPFTYGGDLVHSIDETVFLLNTIEKTWSLADQELSFFDELKGDYANAVYSLLKGSNSNPVMDSTGKVNKEYRDAWLNLLENGSKFSPTLVYLKPIVDEFEASNWTSSKHWGNLQFSDIEDAVNHSLYESFISTSDANYSETEKMIGTDFESRIHSYYKLFSKTHNQAVLKDAKAIEVVGLYYYSMMMDDYDTVYELFVKGEKYGIPSKDKVREMSSDEYFGKDTRLSEIFGKMTFVQLKTVRDEDVQGVARIVRKNEDEIDLLNVSEFRLIKEENGWRLPLNPTK
;
A
#
# COMPACT_ATOMS: atom_id res chain seq x y z
N MET A 1 48.95 -10.10 18.64
CA MET A 1 48.65 -9.47 19.96
C MET A 1 49.51 -8.23 20.27
N LYS A 2 49.60 -7.23 19.36
CA LYS A 2 50.20 -5.91 19.66
C LYS A 2 49.35 -4.71 19.21
N LEU A 3 48.20 -4.95 18.58
CA LEU A 3 47.29 -3.90 18.11
C LEU A 3 46.09 -3.63 19.04
N LEU A 4 45.81 -4.53 20.00
CA LEU A 4 44.73 -4.35 20.99
C LEU A 4 45.16 -3.57 22.25
N LYS A 5 46.46 -3.31 22.44
CA LYS A 5 46.98 -2.63 23.64
C LYS A 5 47.09 -1.10 23.49
N LYS A 6 46.87 -0.55 22.29
CA LYS A 6 46.95 0.91 22.03
C LYS A 6 45.62 1.66 22.13
N SER A 7 44.49 0.95 22.19
CA SER A 7 43.15 1.58 22.22
C SER A 7 42.60 1.78 23.63
N TYR A 8 43.24 1.25 24.68
CA TYR A 8 42.75 1.34 26.06
C TYR A 8 43.42 2.41 26.93
N ASP A 9 44.50 3.07 26.47
CA ASP A 9 45.22 4.10 27.23
C ASP A 9 44.85 5.56 26.87
N LYS A 10 43.65 5.78 26.31
CA LYS A 10 43.16 7.13 25.96
C LYS A 10 41.73 7.42 26.44
N VAL A 11 41.39 7.00 27.65
CA VAL A 11 40.20 7.53 28.34
C VAL A 11 40.67 8.41 29.49
N PRO A 12 40.51 9.74 29.42
CA PRO A 12 40.69 10.60 30.58
C PRO A 12 39.60 10.25 31.62
N SER A 13 40.02 9.98 32.85
CA SER A 13 39.19 9.47 33.94
C SER A 13 38.25 10.49 34.60
N GLN A 14 38.01 11.65 34.00
CA GLN A 14 37.07 12.64 34.54
C GLN A 14 36.34 13.37 33.41
N PHE A 15 35.02 13.15 33.37
CA PHE A 15 34.08 13.82 32.47
C PHE A 15 33.92 15.29 32.92
N GLN A 16 34.56 16.23 32.23
CA GLN A 16 34.47 17.66 32.54
C GLN A 16 33.40 18.33 31.67
N LEU A 17 32.14 18.19 32.10
CA LEU A 17 30.94 18.70 31.42
C LEU A 17 31.05 20.21 31.10
N GLU A 18 31.60 21.00 32.02
CA GLU A 18 31.76 22.46 31.87
C GLU A 18 32.75 22.85 30.76
N LYS A 19 33.74 22.00 30.47
CA LYS A 19 34.74 22.25 29.42
C LYS A 19 34.19 21.95 28.02
N ILE A 20 33.26 20.98 27.94
CA ILE A 20 32.54 20.61 26.71
C ILE A 20 31.46 21.66 26.42
N VAL A 21 30.71 22.11 27.43
CA VAL A 21 29.74 23.20 27.29
C VAL A 21 30.45 24.50 26.89
N GLY A 22 31.60 24.81 27.51
CA GLY A 22 32.44 25.96 27.10
C GLY A 22 33.01 25.84 25.68
N GLN A 23 33.32 24.64 25.19
CA GLN A 23 33.73 24.43 23.80
C GLN A 23 32.56 24.61 22.81
N ILE A 24 31.37 24.11 23.15
CA ILE A 24 30.15 24.26 22.34
C ILE A 24 29.69 25.73 22.28
N GLU A 25 29.78 26.47 23.40
CA GLU A 25 29.49 27.90 23.41
C GLU A 25 30.55 28.71 22.64
N SER A 26 31.83 28.31 22.69
CA SER A 26 32.89 28.94 21.90
C SER A 26 32.80 28.63 20.39
N GLU A 27 32.27 27.46 20.01
CA GLU A 27 32.00 27.10 18.62
C GLU A 27 30.72 27.78 18.10
N ASN A 28 29.70 27.96 18.94
CA ASN A 28 28.51 28.75 18.62
C ASN A 28 28.82 30.25 18.46
N GLN A 29 29.77 30.80 19.23
CA GLN A 29 30.25 32.17 19.02
C GLN A 29 31.15 32.30 17.77
N LYS A 30 31.89 31.26 17.38
CA LYS A 30 32.63 31.25 16.10
C LYS A 30 31.73 31.16 14.87
N LEU A 31 30.54 30.55 14.99
CA LEU A 31 29.54 30.54 13.93
C LEU A 31 28.88 31.91 13.68
N GLN A 32 28.95 32.84 14.65
CA GLN A 32 28.51 34.24 14.47
C GLN A 32 29.62 35.17 13.92
N ALA A 33 30.85 34.69 13.76
CA ALA A 33 32.00 35.48 13.31
C ALA A 33 32.55 35.08 11.92
N ILE A 34 31.79 34.33 11.11
CA ILE A 34 32.10 34.09 9.68
C ILE A 34 31.26 35.04 8.82
N GLU A 35 31.37 36.34 9.08
CA GLU A 35 31.27 37.34 8.03
C GLU A 35 32.71 37.69 7.61
N HIS A 36 32.94 37.65 6.29
CA HIS A 36 34.23 37.80 5.61
C HIS A 36 35.05 36.52 5.41
N ILE A 37 34.78 35.79 4.32
CA ILE A 37 35.77 35.44 3.27
C ILE A 37 35.05 35.09 1.94
N LYS A 38 35.47 35.82 0.91
CA LYS A 38 35.40 35.70 -0.57
C LYS A 38 34.32 34.82 -1.27
N LYS A 39 33.61 35.49 -2.19
CA LYS A 39 32.57 35.04 -3.14
C LYS A 39 32.94 33.79 -3.98
N PRO A 40 31.95 32.90 -4.19
CA PRO A 40 31.44 32.62 -5.53
C PRO A 40 29.92 32.89 -5.66
N ARG A 41 29.42 32.83 -6.90
CA ARG A 41 28.18 33.44 -7.45
C ARG A 41 26.90 33.40 -6.57
N LYS A 42 26.45 34.60 -6.19
CA LYS A 42 25.13 34.95 -5.63
C LYS A 42 24.00 34.69 -6.63
N ASN A 43 23.02 33.84 -6.27
CA ASN A 43 21.57 34.15 -6.35
C ASN A 43 20.62 32.98 -6.01
N ARG A 44 21.10 31.74 -5.79
CA ARG A 44 20.19 30.62 -5.40
C ARG A 44 20.17 30.28 -3.91
N GLN A 45 21.20 30.63 -3.14
CA GLN A 45 21.29 30.28 -1.71
C GLN A 45 20.41 31.16 -0.80
N LYS A 46 19.95 32.33 -1.25
CA LYS A 46 19.08 33.20 -0.43
C LYS A 46 17.62 32.75 -0.36
N LEU A 47 17.15 31.92 -1.31
CA LEU A 47 15.79 31.38 -1.30
C LEU A 47 15.66 30.16 -0.38
N ILE A 48 16.67 29.28 -0.38
CA ILE A 48 16.68 28.05 0.43
C ILE A 48 16.80 28.37 1.93
N VAL A 49 17.62 29.36 2.31
CA VAL A 49 17.77 29.75 3.73
C VAL A 49 16.50 30.42 4.28
N TRP A 50 15.75 31.18 3.46
CA TRP A 50 14.47 31.76 3.89
C TRP A 50 13.32 30.75 3.91
N ALA A 51 13.28 29.79 2.98
CA ALA A 51 12.30 28.69 3.00
C ALA A 51 12.51 27.76 4.20
N ILE A 52 13.76 27.46 4.55
CA ILE A 52 14.10 26.66 5.74
C ILE A 52 13.79 27.44 7.03
N SER A 53 14.12 28.74 7.13
CA SER A 53 13.82 29.52 8.34
C SER A 53 12.33 29.78 8.57
N ILE A 54 11.52 29.96 7.52
CA ILE A 54 10.07 30.08 7.65
C ILE A 54 9.47 28.71 7.97
N ALA A 55 9.89 27.61 7.33
CA ALA A 55 9.44 26.27 7.68
C ALA A 55 9.79 25.90 9.13
N SER A 56 10.99 26.21 9.63
CA SER A 56 11.41 25.91 11.01
C SER A 56 10.63 26.69 12.08
N ILE A 57 10.28 27.96 11.84
CA ILE A 57 9.41 28.75 12.74
C ILE A 57 7.93 28.28 12.61
N PHE A 58 7.52 27.83 11.42
CA PHE A 58 6.17 27.29 11.17
C PHE A 58 5.96 25.90 11.77
N ILE A 59 7.02 25.09 11.87
CA ILE A 59 7.07 23.78 12.51
C ILE A 59 7.06 23.95 14.03
N LEU A 60 7.85 24.88 14.59
CA LEU A 60 7.86 25.16 16.04
C LEU A 60 6.55 25.76 16.57
N SER A 61 5.65 26.27 15.74
CA SER A 61 4.35 26.78 16.20
C SER A 61 3.24 25.72 16.23
N ILE A 62 3.33 24.67 15.41
CA ILE A 62 2.42 23.51 15.45
C ILE A 62 3.02 22.41 16.34
N LEU A 63 4.32 22.15 16.22
CA LEU A 63 5.07 21.30 17.15
C LEU A 63 5.16 21.95 18.53
N GLY A 64 5.27 23.28 18.65
CA GLY A 64 5.29 23.92 19.98
C GLY A 64 4.02 23.64 20.77
N THR A 65 2.85 23.70 20.13
CA THR A 65 1.56 23.37 20.77
C THR A 65 1.33 21.86 20.95
N THR A 66 2.06 20.97 20.29
CA THR A 66 1.93 19.51 20.55
C THR A 66 3.03 18.98 21.50
N TYR A 67 4.22 19.56 21.44
CA TYR A 67 5.42 19.13 22.18
C TYR A 67 5.54 19.83 23.55
N PHE A 68 5.09 21.09 23.72
CA PHE A 68 4.97 21.67 25.07
C PHE A 68 3.87 21.00 25.90
N PHE A 69 2.81 20.51 25.26
CA PHE A 69 1.76 19.75 25.94
C PHE A 69 2.21 18.34 26.37
N GLU A 70 3.12 17.70 25.62
CA GLU A 70 3.68 16.39 26.02
C GLU A 70 4.66 16.49 27.20
N ASN A 71 5.44 17.58 27.32
CA ASN A 71 6.39 17.75 28.43
C ASN A 71 5.78 18.36 29.70
N ASP A 72 4.79 19.26 29.61
CA ASP A 72 4.12 19.77 30.83
C ASP A 72 3.14 18.74 31.44
N LYS A 73 2.57 17.83 30.64
CA LYS A 73 1.61 16.81 31.14
C LYS A 73 2.25 15.52 31.66
N GLN A 74 3.52 15.23 31.36
CA GLN A 74 4.24 14.14 32.03
C GLN A 74 4.42 14.39 33.55
N LEU A 75 4.23 15.63 34.01
CA LEU A 75 4.16 15.98 35.43
C LEU A 75 2.75 15.89 36.04
N GLN A 76 1.71 15.57 35.24
CA GLN A 76 0.33 15.40 35.69
C GLN A 76 -0.29 14.06 35.27
N GLN A 77 0.50 12.98 35.21
CA GLN A 77 -0.09 11.64 35.18
C GLN A 77 -0.75 11.34 36.53
N GLY A 78 -2.06 11.61 36.62
CA GLY A 78 -2.89 11.19 37.76
C GLY A 78 -4.11 12.06 38.08
N SER A 79 -4.77 12.70 37.11
CA SER A 79 -6.07 13.32 37.36
C SER A 79 -7.19 12.55 36.66
N ASP A 80 -8.17 12.08 37.43
CA ASP A 80 -9.47 11.55 36.99
C ASP A 80 -10.36 12.67 36.41
N GLY A 81 -9.78 13.54 35.56
CA GLY A 81 -10.49 14.64 34.93
C GLY A 81 -11.61 14.10 34.04
N GLN A 82 -12.85 14.48 34.35
CA GLN A 82 -14.03 14.20 33.54
C GLN A 82 -14.44 15.49 32.83
N TYR A 83 -14.20 15.53 31.51
CA TYR A 83 -14.47 16.68 30.66
C TYR A 83 -15.78 16.49 29.90
N THR A 84 -16.56 17.55 29.81
CA THR A 84 -17.65 17.65 28.84
C THR A 84 -17.09 17.76 27.42
N PHE A 85 -17.88 17.44 26.40
CA PHE A 85 -17.44 17.61 25.01
C PHE A 85 -17.11 19.08 24.68
N ALA A 86 -17.78 20.04 25.32
CA ALA A 86 -17.46 21.45 25.17
C ALA A 86 -16.03 21.79 25.62
N GLU A 87 -15.61 21.25 26.77
CA GLU A 87 -14.24 21.42 27.30
C GLU A 87 -13.19 20.64 26.49
N VAL A 88 -13.59 19.54 25.85
CA VAL A 88 -12.74 18.84 24.86
C VAL A 88 -12.54 19.72 23.62
N PHE A 89 -13.59 20.37 23.15
CA PHE A 89 -13.59 21.15 21.91
C PHE A 89 -12.98 22.55 22.03
N GLU A 90 -12.82 23.11 23.24
CA GLU A 90 -12.32 24.47 23.45
C GLU A 90 -10.97 24.73 22.75
N ASP A 91 -10.00 23.83 22.91
CA ASP A 91 -8.68 23.94 22.29
C ASP A 91 -8.76 23.78 20.77
N ILE A 92 -9.62 22.88 20.29
CA ILE A 92 -9.88 22.65 18.85
C ILE A 92 -10.52 23.89 18.22
N GLU A 93 -11.50 24.51 18.89
CA GLU A 93 -12.22 25.68 18.38
C GLU A 93 -11.28 26.85 18.11
N LYS A 94 -10.26 27.00 18.95
CA LYS A 94 -9.25 28.03 18.88
C LYS A 94 -8.19 27.73 17.81
N ASP A 95 -7.63 26.53 17.82
CA ASP A 95 -6.40 26.24 17.07
C ASP A 95 -6.65 25.77 15.64
N TYR A 96 -7.78 25.08 15.39
CA TYR A 96 -8.10 24.55 14.07
C TYR A 96 -8.25 25.65 13.00
N PRO A 97 -9.04 26.72 13.20
CA PRO A 97 -9.18 27.78 12.17
C PRO A 97 -7.85 28.47 11.86
N VAL A 98 -6.97 28.59 12.85
CA VAL A 98 -5.63 29.19 12.70
C VAL A 98 -4.74 28.29 11.85
N ALA A 99 -4.70 26.98 12.15
CA ALA A 99 -3.94 26.01 11.36
C ALA A 99 -4.45 25.92 9.92
N ARG A 100 -5.77 25.89 9.74
CA ARG A 100 -6.43 25.86 8.44
C ARG A 100 -6.07 27.06 7.57
N GLU A 101 -6.20 28.27 8.10
CA GLU A 101 -5.88 29.50 7.36
C GLU A 101 -4.38 29.62 7.06
N LYS A 102 -3.53 29.15 7.98
CA LYS A 102 -2.08 29.09 7.77
C LYS A 102 -1.72 28.15 6.63
N ASN A 103 -2.34 26.97 6.57
CA ASN A 103 -2.12 25.99 5.50
C ASN A 103 -2.60 26.53 4.15
N ARG A 104 -3.78 27.16 4.10
CA ARG A 104 -4.27 27.84 2.88
C ARG A 104 -3.28 28.90 2.36
N LYS A 105 -2.76 29.75 3.25
CA LYS A 105 -1.77 30.78 2.89
C LYS A 105 -0.46 30.17 2.41
N LEU A 106 -0.02 29.07 3.03
CA LEU A 106 1.19 28.36 2.63
C LEU A 106 1.07 27.80 1.20
N LEU A 107 -0.08 27.23 0.87
CA LEU A 107 -0.38 26.74 -0.48
C LEU A 107 -0.73 27.85 -1.49
N LYS A 108 -0.79 29.12 -1.03
CA LYS A 108 -1.13 30.29 -1.84
C LYS A 108 -2.46 30.13 -2.61
N MET A 109 -3.42 29.43 -2.01
CA MET A 109 -4.73 29.13 -2.59
C MET A 109 -5.79 30.13 -2.16
N LYS A 110 -6.82 30.32 -3.00
CA LYS A 110 -8.03 31.04 -2.58
C LYS A 110 -8.84 30.15 -1.64
N GLU A 111 -9.69 30.77 -0.82
CA GLU A 111 -10.53 30.04 0.13
C GLU A 111 -11.44 29.02 -0.56
N LYS A 112 -12.06 29.40 -1.67
CA LYS A 112 -12.92 28.51 -2.45
C LYS A 112 -12.16 27.25 -2.88
N ASP A 113 -11.02 27.44 -3.53
CA ASP A 113 -10.21 26.35 -4.07
C ASP A 113 -9.68 25.44 -2.95
N TYR A 114 -9.23 26.04 -1.83
CA TYR A 114 -8.69 25.28 -0.69
C TYR A 114 -9.76 24.45 0.03
N ALA A 115 -10.97 24.99 0.20
CA ALA A 115 -12.08 24.29 0.85
C ALA A 115 -12.64 23.10 0.04
N GLU A 116 -12.37 23.08 -1.28
CA GLU A 116 -12.77 22.00 -2.20
C GLU A 116 -11.76 20.84 -2.23
N ILE A 117 -10.57 20.99 -1.62
CA ILE A 117 -9.58 19.91 -1.51
C ILE A 117 -10.12 18.81 -0.59
N GLY A 118 -10.04 17.54 -1.01
CA GLY A 118 -10.66 16.39 -0.34
C GLY A 118 -10.37 16.31 1.16
N PHE A 119 -9.09 16.27 1.55
CA PHE A 119 -8.70 16.18 2.96
C PHE A 119 -9.08 17.43 3.77
N VAL A 120 -9.10 18.61 3.14
CA VAL A 120 -9.52 19.87 3.79
C VAL A 120 -11.01 19.82 4.06
N ASN A 121 -11.81 19.45 3.06
CA ASN A 121 -13.25 19.31 3.17
C ASN A 121 -13.64 18.31 4.27
N TRP A 122 -12.94 17.18 4.34
CA TRP A 122 -13.14 16.18 5.37
C TRP A 122 -12.78 16.71 6.77
N ALA A 123 -11.64 17.40 6.89
CA ALA A 123 -11.23 18.03 8.14
C ALA A 123 -12.25 19.10 8.59
N ASP A 124 -12.73 19.94 7.67
CA ASP A 124 -13.74 20.98 7.94
C ASP A 124 -15.06 20.36 8.39
N THR A 125 -15.46 19.25 7.75
CA THR A 125 -16.66 18.49 8.12
C THR A 125 -16.54 17.94 9.55
N ARG A 126 -15.40 17.35 9.92
CA ARG A 126 -15.14 16.89 11.29
C ARG A 126 -15.18 18.03 12.29
N TYR A 127 -14.47 19.13 12.01
CA TYR A 127 -14.46 20.31 12.88
C TYR A 127 -15.88 20.84 13.12
N ASN A 128 -16.68 20.97 12.05
CA ASN A 128 -18.05 21.45 12.15
C ASN A 128 -18.97 20.48 12.89
N PHE A 129 -18.76 19.17 12.73
CA PHE A 129 -19.47 18.15 13.49
C PHE A 129 -19.18 18.29 14.99
N TYR A 130 -17.90 18.41 15.37
CA TYR A 130 -17.52 18.64 16.77
C TYR A 130 -18.02 19.98 17.31
N LYS A 131 -17.98 21.05 16.50
CA LYS A 131 -18.56 22.34 16.87
C LYS A 131 -20.07 22.29 17.13
N LYS A 132 -20.79 21.41 16.43
CA LYS A 132 -22.22 21.19 16.68
C LYS A 132 -22.42 20.36 17.94
N LEU A 133 -21.59 19.34 18.14
CA LEU A 133 -21.65 18.44 19.29
C LEU A 133 -21.33 19.16 20.61
N SER A 134 -20.42 20.14 20.59
CA SER A 134 -20.08 20.96 21.77
C SER A 134 -21.21 21.86 22.26
N LYS A 135 -22.23 22.08 21.44
CA LYS A 135 -23.43 22.87 21.77
C LYS A 135 -24.63 22.00 22.17
N ASP A 136 -24.49 20.69 22.12
CA ASP A 136 -25.55 19.73 22.44
C ASP A 136 -25.55 19.46 23.96
N GLU A 137 -26.31 20.26 24.70
CA GLU A 137 -26.41 20.17 26.17
C GLU A 137 -27.05 18.86 26.68
N ASP A 138 -27.74 18.13 25.81
CA ASP A 138 -28.41 16.87 26.14
C ASP A 138 -27.42 15.67 26.17
N ARG A 139 -26.22 15.81 25.60
CA ARG A 139 -25.18 14.78 25.63
C ARG A 139 -24.20 14.98 26.78
N LYS A 140 -24.60 14.53 27.97
CA LYS A 140 -23.77 14.53 29.18
C LYS A 140 -22.75 13.37 29.22
N MET A 141 -22.09 13.07 28.10
CA MET A 141 -20.99 12.12 28.11
C MET A 141 -19.73 12.81 28.61
N LEU A 142 -19.08 12.19 29.61
CA LEU A 142 -17.83 12.69 30.16
C LEU A 142 -16.66 11.92 29.56
N TYR A 143 -15.63 12.66 29.20
CA TYR A 143 -14.41 12.18 28.55
C TYR A 143 -13.25 12.27 29.54
N SER A 144 -12.37 11.28 29.50
CA SER A 144 -11.09 11.32 30.20
C SER A 144 -10.10 12.30 29.53
N GLU A 145 -9.06 12.71 30.25
CA GLU A 145 -7.94 13.49 29.71
C GLU A 145 -7.35 12.88 28.44
N ASN A 146 -7.12 11.56 28.44
CA ASN A 146 -6.56 10.86 27.29
C ASN A 146 -7.45 10.97 26.05
N GLN A 147 -8.77 10.86 26.24
CA GLN A 147 -9.73 11.02 25.15
C GLN A 147 -9.76 12.47 24.66
N LYS A 148 -9.69 13.46 25.56
CA LYS A 148 -9.58 14.87 25.19
C LYS A 148 -8.36 15.09 24.27
N ASP A 149 -7.20 14.59 24.69
CA ASP A 149 -5.96 14.71 23.93
C ASP A 149 -6.02 13.98 22.58
N GLU A 150 -6.67 12.81 22.52
CA GLU A 150 -6.88 12.05 21.30
C GLU A 150 -7.74 12.83 20.28
N TYR A 151 -8.89 13.36 20.70
CA TYR A 151 -9.75 14.19 19.83
C TYR A 151 -9.02 15.41 19.28
N TYR A 152 -8.23 16.10 20.13
CA TYR A 152 -7.43 17.23 19.70
C TYR A 152 -6.38 16.79 18.67
N LYS A 153 -5.58 15.76 18.98
CA LYS A 153 -4.53 15.24 18.11
C LYS A 153 -5.08 14.79 16.76
N GLU A 154 -6.18 14.04 16.73
CA GLU A 154 -6.82 13.59 15.49
C GLU A 154 -7.35 14.75 14.65
N THR A 155 -8.01 15.73 15.28
CA THR A 155 -8.58 16.87 14.57
C THR A 155 -7.48 17.73 13.96
N MET A 156 -6.42 18.01 14.72
CA MET A 156 -5.28 18.78 14.21
C MET A 156 -4.49 18.00 13.17
N ARG A 157 -4.34 16.69 13.33
CA ARG A 157 -3.73 15.81 12.32
C ARG A 157 -4.50 15.84 11.01
N SER A 158 -5.83 15.90 11.05
CA SER A 158 -6.68 15.85 9.84
C SER A 158 -6.43 16.99 8.83
N ILE A 159 -6.01 18.17 9.31
CA ILE A 159 -5.77 19.35 8.45
C ILE A 159 -4.30 19.52 8.05
N GLN A 160 -3.39 18.67 8.55
CA GLN A 160 -1.96 18.78 8.24
C GLN A 160 -1.68 18.57 6.75
N LEU A 161 -0.71 19.29 6.22
CA LEU A 161 -0.23 19.12 4.84
C LEU A 161 0.78 17.97 4.73
N PRO A 162 1.04 17.41 3.53
CA PRO A 162 1.98 16.28 3.36
C PRO A 162 3.36 16.52 3.98
N GLN A 163 3.93 17.72 3.80
CA GLN A 163 5.23 18.04 4.39
C GLN A 163 5.17 18.14 5.92
N GLN A 164 4.04 18.57 6.49
CA GLN A 164 3.84 18.62 7.93
C GLN A 164 3.76 17.21 8.52
N LEU A 165 3.09 16.28 7.84
CA LEU A 165 3.05 14.86 8.22
C LEU A 165 4.47 14.29 8.35
N ILE A 166 5.34 14.51 7.35
CA ILE A 166 6.74 14.07 7.39
C ILE A 166 7.43 14.57 8.66
N TYR A 167 7.34 15.88 8.95
CA TYR A 167 8.02 16.46 10.11
C TYR A 167 7.45 15.97 11.43
N THR A 168 6.13 15.79 11.54
CA THR A 168 5.51 15.25 12.75
C THR A 168 5.93 13.81 13.02
N THR A 169 6.08 13.00 11.97
CA THR A 169 6.58 11.63 12.10
C THR A 169 8.06 11.58 12.45
N MET A 170 8.88 12.45 11.88
CA MET A 170 10.30 12.58 12.25
C MET A 170 10.49 12.96 13.72
N ALA A 171 9.62 13.82 14.25
CA ALA A 171 9.66 14.27 15.63
C ALA A 171 9.21 13.20 16.64
N ASN A 172 8.60 12.10 16.18
CA ASN A 172 8.21 11.02 17.08
C ASN A 172 9.45 10.38 17.71
N GLU A 173 9.51 10.29 19.04
CA GLU A 173 10.66 9.74 19.77
C GLU A 173 10.87 8.26 19.46
N LYS A 174 9.79 7.52 19.22
CA LYS A 174 9.82 6.09 18.98
C LYS A 174 9.74 5.78 17.49
N LYS A 175 10.29 4.62 17.14
CA LYS A 175 10.03 4.01 15.83
C LYS A 175 8.55 3.65 15.75
N LEU A 176 7.92 3.93 14.62
CA LEU A 176 6.52 3.58 14.40
C LEU A 176 6.38 2.06 14.24
N THR A 177 5.27 1.52 14.73
CA THR A 177 4.82 0.17 14.41
C THR A 177 4.37 0.07 12.95
N ASP A 178 4.39 -1.12 12.37
CA ASP A 178 3.95 -1.33 10.98
C ASP A 178 2.51 -0.82 10.72
N THR A 179 1.61 -0.94 11.70
CA THR A 179 0.24 -0.41 11.59
C THR A 179 0.22 1.12 11.56
N GLU A 180 0.96 1.78 12.46
CA GLU A 180 1.08 3.25 12.45
C GLU A 180 1.73 3.76 11.16
N VAL A 181 2.71 3.02 10.63
CA VAL A 181 3.32 3.34 9.33
C VAL A 181 2.31 3.21 8.20
N ARG A 182 1.51 2.13 8.13
CA ARG A 182 0.47 2.00 7.10
C ARG A 182 -0.52 3.15 7.14
N ILE A 183 -1.02 3.52 8.32
CA ILE A 183 -1.90 4.69 8.50
C ILE A 183 -1.20 5.95 7.98
N TYR A 184 0.05 6.17 8.36
CA TYR A 184 0.82 7.32 7.90
C TYR A 184 1.00 7.35 6.37
N ILE A 185 1.34 6.23 5.74
CA ILE A 185 1.54 6.16 4.28
C ILE A 185 0.20 6.46 3.57
N SER A 186 -0.92 5.91 4.04
CA SER A 186 -2.25 6.23 3.49
C SER A 186 -2.58 7.72 3.60
N GLU A 187 -2.39 8.32 4.77
CA GLU A 187 -2.66 9.76 4.94
C GLU A 187 -1.72 10.64 4.10
N TYR A 188 -0.45 10.26 3.98
CA TYR A 188 0.49 10.96 3.11
C TYR A 188 0.08 10.84 1.65
N TYR A 189 -0.34 9.64 1.22
CA TYR A 189 -0.83 9.37 -0.12
C TYR A 189 -2.05 10.23 -0.43
N ASP A 190 -3.13 10.10 0.35
CA ASP A 190 -4.43 10.73 0.08
C ASP A 190 -4.27 12.25 -0.05
N ARG A 191 -3.54 12.87 0.90
CA ARG A 191 -3.34 14.33 0.92
C ARG A 191 -2.44 14.81 -0.20
N SER A 192 -1.43 14.02 -0.57
CA SER A 192 -0.57 14.34 -1.71
C SER A 192 -1.35 14.23 -3.02
N THR A 193 -2.14 13.18 -3.17
CA THR A 193 -2.98 12.93 -4.35
C THR A 193 -4.03 14.03 -4.54
N ASP A 194 -4.69 14.48 -3.46
CA ASP A 194 -5.61 15.61 -3.52
C ASP A 194 -4.94 16.89 -4.07
N LEU A 195 -3.72 17.19 -3.59
CA LEU A 195 -2.96 18.33 -4.07
C LEU A 195 -2.46 18.14 -5.51
N ILE A 196 -1.95 16.95 -5.84
CA ILE A 196 -1.52 16.58 -7.19
C ILE A 196 -2.68 16.77 -8.17
N ASN A 197 -3.87 16.26 -7.85
CA ASN A 197 -5.05 16.36 -8.68
C ASN A 197 -5.46 17.82 -8.89
N TYR A 198 -5.48 18.63 -7.83
CA TYR A 198 -5.73 20.06 -7.95
C TYR A 198 -4.72 20.75 -8.88
N TYR A 199 -3.42 20.50 -8.72
CA TYR A 199 -2.39 21.12 -9.55
C TYR A 199 -2.42 20.63 -11.01
N ASN A 200 -2.67 19.33 -11.23
CA ASN A 200 -2.83 18.77 -12.58
C ASN A 200 -4.02 19.43 -13.29
N ASN A 201 -5.18 19.53 -12.63
CA ASN A 201 -6.36 20.18 -13.19
C ASN A 201 -6.07 21.65 -13.54
N LEU A 202 -5.39 22.37 -12.65
CA LEU A 202 -5.01 23.76 -12.91
C LEU A 202 -4.11 23.89 -14.15
N PHE A 203 -3.15 22.99 -14.34
CA PHE A 203 -2.29 23.01 -15.54
C PHE A 203 -3.03 22.59 -16.82
N MET A 204 -4.02 21.70 -16.71
CA MET A 204 -4.89 21.35 -17.85
C MET A 204 -5.76 22.54 -18.28
N GLU A 205 -6.40 23.22 -17.31
CA GLU A 205 -7.23 24.42 -17.55
C GLU A 205 -6.44 25.57 -18.17
N HIS A 206 -5.15 25.66 -17.85
CA HIS A 206 -4.22 26.66 -18.38
C HIS A 206 -3.26 26.10 -19.44
N SER A 207 -3.65 25.04 -20.16
CA SER A 207 -2.76 24.39 -21.13
C SER A 207 -2.33 25.31 -22.29
N GLU A 208 -3.18 26.25 -22.72
CA GLU A 208 -2.85 27.27 -23.74
C GLU A 208 -1.77 28.24 -23.25
N ASP A 209 -1.74 28.54 -21.95
CA ASP A 209 -0.70 29.40 -21.35
C ASP A 209 0.69 28.75 -21.40
N LEU A 210 0.80 27.48 -21.78
CA LEU A 210 2.05 26.74 -21.91
C LEU A 210 2.62 26.74 -23.34
N ASP A 211 1.96 27.36 -24.32
CA ASP A 211 2.41 27.28 -25.71
C ASP A 211 3.82 27.85 -25.93
N PHE A 212 4.22 28.85 -25.16
CA PHE A 212 5.57 29.42 -25.25
C PHE A 212 6.68 28.45 -24.80
N VAL A 213 6.33 27.37 -24.10
CA VAL A 213 7.29 26.33 -23.68
C VAL A 213 7.33 25.14 -24.65
N ARG A 214 6.52 25.16 -25.71
CA ARG A 214 6.52 24.12 -26.73
C ARG A 214 7.68 24.29 -27.72
N GLU A 215 8.21 23.18 -28.19
CA GLU A 215 9.18 23.05 -29.29
C GLU A 215 8.72 21.90 -30.19
N ASP A 216 8.54 22.19 -31.49
CA ASP A 216 7.99 21.24 -32.47
C ASP A 216 6.68 20.54 -32.02
N GLY A 217 5.84 21.29 -31.29
CA GLY A 217 4.56 20.80 -30.75
C GLY A 217 4.64 20.12 -29.37
N ASN A 218 5.84 19.84 -28.87
CA ASN A 218 6.07 19.14 -27.61
C ASN A 218 6.49 20.08 -26.47
N LEU A 219 5.97 19.86 -25.27
CA LEU A 219 6.35 20.59 -24.06
C LEU A 219 7.79 20.24 -23.69
N GLU A 220 8.62 21.28 -23.51
CA GLU A 220 10.02 21.11 -23.16
C GLU A 220 10.30 21.50 -21.72
N TRP A 221 10.76 20.52 -20.92
CA TRP A 221 11.03 20.70 -19.49
C TRP A 221 11.99 21.86 -19.23
N LYS A 222 13.10 21.93 -19.96
CA LYS A 222 14.09 22.99 -19.80
C LYS A 222 13.49 24.37 -20.08
N ARG A 223 12.63 24.49 -21.09
CA ARG A 223 11.98 25.75 -21.44
C ARG A 223 10.99 26.19 -20.37
N LEU A 224 10.21 25.27 -19.82
CA LEU A 224 9.28 25.56 -18.72
C LEU A 224 10.00 26.16 -17.51
N PHE A 225 11.13 25.57 -17.10
CA PHE A 225 11.90 26.09 -15.95
C PHE A 225 12.61 27.40 -16.25
N MET A 226 13.21 27.54 -17.43
CA MET A 226 13.89 28.79 -17.82
C MET A 226 12.95 29.98 -17.96
N ASN A 227 11.68 29.71 -18.26
CA ASN A 227 10.66 30.72 -18.49
C ASN A 227 9.56 30.67 -17.43
N LYS A 228 9.83 30.13 -16.24
CA LYS A 228 8.86 30.09 -15.13
C LYS A 228 8.27 31.46 -14.83
N ASP A 229 9.06 32.53 -15.01
CA ASP A 229 8.64 33.92 -14.81
C ASP A 229 7.56 34.41 -15.80
N LYS A 230 7.37 33.72 -16.93
CA LYS A 230 6.31 34.03 -17.90
C LYS A 230 4.98 33.34 -17.59
N LEU A 231 4.97 32.35 -16.70
CA LEU A 231 3.75 31.65 -16.33
C LEU A 231 2.77 32.57 -15.58
N PRO A 232 1.46 32.36 -15.74
CA PRO A 232 0.45 32.95 -14.86
C PRO A 232 0.80 32.73 -13.39
N GLN A 233 0.48 33.73 -12.55
CA GLN A 233 0.82 33.67 -11.12
C GLN A 233 0.22 32.44 -10.41
N ILE A 234 -0.95 31.99 -10.86
CA ILE A 234 -1.62 30.81 -10.32
C ILE A 234 -0.81 29.53 -10.57
N LEU A 235 -0.23 29.36 -11.76
CA LEU A 235 0.64 28.22 -12.09
C LEU A 235 1.99 28.29 -11.36
N LYS A 236 2.56 29.49 -11.22
CA LYS A 236 3.78 29.69 -10.41
C LYS A 236 3.54 29.28 -8.95
N ASN A 237 2.40 29.70 -8.40
CA ASN A 237 2.01 29.35 -7.04
C ASN A 237 1.84 27.85 -6.87
N ALA A 238 1.24 27.16 -7.85
CA ALA A 238 1.11 25.71 -7.85
C ALA A 238 2.47 25.00 -7.84
N ILE A 239 3.40 25.38 -8.73
CA ILE A 239 4.76 24.81 -8.75
C ILE A 239 5.46 25.03 -7.40
N ASP A 240 5.45 26.26 -6.89
CA ASP A 240 6.11 26.59 -5.62
C ASP A 240 5.50 25.80 -4.44
N SER A 241 4.18 25.69 -4.41
CA SER A 241 3.46 25.04 -3.32
C SER A 241 3.64 23.53 -3.36
N ALA A 242 3.62 22.93 -4.55
CA ALA A 242 3.95 21.52 -4.76
C ALA A 242 5.35 21.20 -4.25
N GLU A 243 6.36 21.99 -4.63
CA GLU A 243 7.75 21.79 -4.19
C GLU A 243 7.88 21.85 -2.66
N ILE A 244 7.22 22.81 -2.00
CA ILE A 244 7.20 22.92 -0.53
C ILE A 244 6.51 21.71 0.12
N GLN A 245 5.52 21.10 -0.55
CA GLN A 245 4.84 19.90 -0.08
C GLN A 245 5.55 18.60 -0.47
N ASN A 246 6.79 18.69 -0.96
CA ASN A 246 7.57 17.54 -1.40
C ASN A 246 6.91 16.76 -2.55
N LEU A 247 6.33 17.52 -3.48
CA LEU A 247 5.80 17.04 -4.74
C LEU A 247 6.69 17.52 -5.89
N GLY A 248 6.86 16.67 -6.88
CA GLY A 248 7.64 16.94 -8.09
C GLY A 248 6.74 17.30 -9.26
N LEU A 249 7.28 18.09 -10.18
CA LEU A 249 6.70 18.30 -11.50
C LEU A 249 7.42 17.38 -12.50
N LYS A 250 6.73 16.92 -13.53
CA LYS A 250 7.31 16.22 -14.69
C LYS A 250 6.51 16.49 -15.96
N ILE A 251 7.08 16.15 -17.11
CA ILE A 251 6.36 16.13 -18.39
C ILE A 251 6.19 14.69 -18.80
N VAL A 252 4.95 14.29 -19.08
CA VAL A 252 4.54 12.94 -19.47
C VAL A 252 3.63 13.07 -20.69
N TYR A 253 4.01 12.47 -21.82
CA TYR A 253 3.26 12.53 -23.09
C TYR A 253 2.72 13.93 -23.42
N ASN A 254 3.61 14.94 -23.41
CA ASN A 254 3.26 16.32 -23.73
C ASN A 254 2.28 17.01 -22.76
N ASN A 255 2.14 16.47 -21.55
CA ASN A 255 1.36 17.05 -20.46
C ASN A 255 2.24 17.32 -19.24
N VAL A 256 1.92 18.40 -18.52
CA VAL A 256 2.52 18.67 -17.22
C VAL A 256 1.81 17.84 -16.17
N VAL A 257 2.57 17.02 -15.43
CA VAL A 257 2.04 16.11 -14.42
C VAL A 257 2.81 16.33 -13.12
N PHE A 258 2.08 16.50 -12.02
CA PHE A 258 2.64 16.49 -10.67
C PHE A 258 2.68 15.06 -10.14
N GLY A 259 3.68 14.76 -9.31
CA GLY A 259 3.85 13.45 -8.71
C GLY A 259 4.58 13.52 -7.38
N PHE A 260 4.72 12.38 -6.74
CA PHE A 260 5.43 12.26 -5.47
C PHE A 260 6.93 12.49 -5.65
N ASN A 261 7.59 13.11 -4.67
CA ASN A 261 9.05 13.17 -4.60
C ASN A 261 9.53 12.33 -3.40
N SER A 262 10.04 11.12 -3.64
CA SER A 262 10.35 10.18 -2.54
C SER A 262 11.71 10.38 -1.89
N ASP A 263 12.70 10.92 -2.61
CA ASP A 263 14.11 10.92 -2.15
C ASP A 263 14.26 11.59 -0.78
N VAL A 264 13.55 12.71 -0.61
CA VAL A 264 13.54 13.47 0.64
C VAL A 264 12.73 12.78 1.72
N THR A 265 11.63 12.10 1.38
CA THR A 265 10.78 11.40 2.35
C THR A 265 11.48 10.16 2.90
N THR A 266 12.02 9.32 2.02
CA THR A 266 12.70 8.08 2.41
C THR A 266 13.87 8.35 3.34
N ALA A 267 14.75 9.29 2.97
CA ALA A 267 15.91 9.67 3.79
C ALA A 267 15.51 10.26 5.16
N LYS A 268 14.39 11.00 5.23
CA LYS A 268 13.90 11.59 6.48
C LYS A 268 13.25 10.58 7.42
N LEU A 269 12.70 9.49 6.88
CA LEU A 269 11.89 8.52 7.63
C LEU A 269 12.60 7.19 7.87
N GLU A 270 13.84 7.03 7.41
CA GLU A 270 14.60 5.78 7.49
C GLU A 270 14.70 5.22 8.92
N ASP A 271 14.94 6.10 9.90
CA ASP A 271 15.01 5.72 11.32
C ASP A 271 13.65 5.48 11.99
N LYS A 272 12.55 5.92 11.35
CA LYS A 272 11.19 5.89 11.92
C LYS A 272 10.32 4.78 11.35
N VAL A 273 10.66 4.28 10.17
CA VAL A 273 9.86 3.32 9.40
C VAL A 273 10.66 2.03 9.18
N THR A 274 10.00 0.90 8.97
CA THR A 274 10.67 -0.35 8.59
C THR A 274 11.10 -0.29 7.13
N ALA A 275 12.26 -0.88 6.79
CA ALA A 275 12.82 -0.80 5.44
C ALA A 275 11.82 -1.25 4.37
N ARG A 276 11.07 -2.32 4.63
CA ARG A 276 9.99 -2.80 3.74
C ARG A 276 8.95 -1.72 3.45
N LEU A 277 8.48 -1.00 4.47
CA LEU A 277 7.45 0.01 4.29
C LEU A 277 7.98 1.33 3.73
N LEU A 278 9.30 1.57 3.79
CA LEU A 278 9.92 2.71 3.08
C LEU A 278 9.83 2.56 1.56
N ASP A 279 9.84 1.33 1.04
CA ASP A 279 9.75 1.08 -0.39
C ASP A 279 8.43 1.57 -1.00
N TYR A 280 7.36 1.72 -0.20
CA TYR A 280 6.13 2.37 -0.68
C TYR A 280 6.38 3.80 -1.14
N PHE A 281 7.32 4.56 -0.56
CA PHE A 281 7.65 5.89 -1.08
C PHE A 281 8.32 5.79 -2.46
N THR A 282 9.20 4.81 -2.67
CA THR A 282 9.80 4.53 -3.98
C THR A 282 8.72 4.18 -5.01
N ILE A 283 7.77 3.33 -4.64
CA ILE A 283 6.62 2.95 -5.48
C ILE A 283 5.80 4.19 -5.86
N LEU A 284 5.47 5.03 -4.88
CA LEU A 284 4.69 6.26 -5.11
C LEU A 284 5.43 7.26 -6.01
N HIS A 285 6.75 7.39 -5.89
CA HIS A 285 7.54 8.23 -6.78
C HIS A 285 7.55 7.73 -8.23
N GLY A 286 7.48 6.41 -8.41
CA GLY A 286 7.28 5.78 -9.71
C GLY A 286 5.95 6.12 -10.38
N LYS A 287 4.92 6.63 -9.67
CA LYS A 287 3.63 6.92 -10.31
C LYS A 287 3.66 8.15 -11.24
N PRO A 288 2.90 8.16 -12.36
CA PRO A 288 2.22 7.01 -12.95
C PRO A 288 3.21 6.08 -13.67
N PHE A 289 2.89 4.79 -13.72
CA PHE A 289 3.71 3.78 -14.40
C PHE A 289 3.40 3.68 -15.90
N THR A 290 2.13 3.88 -16.25
CA THR A 290 1.66 3.88 -17.64
C THR A 290 0.87 5.14 -17.96
N TYR A 291 0.79 5.49 -19.24
CA TYR A 291 -0.05 6.57 -19.74
C TYR A 291 -0.49 6.27 -21.16
N GLY A 292 -1.80 6.24 -21.41
CA GLY A 292 -2.34 5.92 -22.74
C GLY A 292 -2.01 4.51 -23.24
N GLY A 293 -1.66 3.57 -22.33
CA GLY A 293 -1.23 2.20 -22.66
C GLY A 293 0.28 2.02 -22.82
N ASP A 294 1.05 3.11 -22.85
CA ASP A 294 2.51 3.07 -22.92
C ASP A 294 3.14 3.11 -21.52
N LEU A 295 4.34 2.54 -21.37
CA LEU A 295 5.18 2.72 -20.18
C LEU A 295 5.70 4.16 -20.10
N VAL A 296 5.55 4.79 -18.93
CA VAL A 296 6.06 6.14 -18.66
C VAL A 296 7.58 6.13 -18.41
N HIS A 297 8.08 5.05 -17.82
CA HIS A 297 9.50 4.87 -17.50
C HIS A 297 10.17 4.01 -18.55
N SER A 298 11.50 4.01 -18.56
CA SER A 298 12.25 3.04 -19.37
C SER A 298 11.91 1.60 -18.96
N ILE A 299 12.23 0.63 -19.83
CA ILE A 299 11.97 -0.78 -19.55
C ILE A 299 12.72 -1.22 -18.28
N ASP A 300 13.98 -0.85 -18.14
CA ASP A 300 14.80 -1.19 -16.96
C ASP A 300 14.25 -0.58 -15.66
N GLU A 301 13.84 0.70 -15.69
CA GLU A 301 13.21 1.35 -14.53
C GLU A 301 11.86 0.72 -14.21
N THR A 302 11.09 0.33 -15.22
CA THR A 302 9.83 -0.40 -15.02
C THR A 302 10.07 -1.73 -14.35
N VAL A 303 11.06 -2.51 -14.79
CA VAL A 303 11.45 -3.77 -14.15
C VAL A 303 11.88 -3.56 -12.70
N PHE A 304 12.64 -2.50 -12.42
CA PHE A 304 13.01 -2.14 -11.05
C PHE A 304 11.76 -1.85 -10.20
N LEU A 305 10.85 -1.00 -10.68
CA LEU A 305 9.63 -0.63 -9.97
C LEU A 305 8.71 -1.83 -9.72
N LEU A 306 8.51 -2.69 -10.72
CA LEU A 306 7.71 -3.92 -10.58
C LEU A 306 8.32 -4.86 -9.54
N ASN A 307 9.65 -5.08 -9.59
CA ASN A 307 10.34 -5.88 -8.58
C ASN A 307 10.22 -5.27 -7.18
N THR A 308 10.27 -3.94 -7.06
CA THR A 308 10.04 -3.25 -5.78
C THR A 308 8.62 -3.53 -5.28
N ILE A 309 7.59 -3.33 -6.11
CA ILE A 309 6.19 -3.64 -5.75
C ILE A 309 6.07 -5.09 -5.27
N GLU A 310 6.57 -6.05 -6.04
CA GLU A 310 6.47 -7.48 -5.72
C GLU A 310 7.21 -7.90 -4.45
N LYS A 311 8.25 -7.18 -4.05
CA LYS A 311 9.00 -7.41 -2.80
C LYS A 311 8.36 -6.71 -1.62
N THR A 312 7.66 -5.61 -1.85
CA THR A 312 7.08 -4.76 -0.80
C THR A 312 5.68 -5.21 -0.42
N TRP A 313 4.81 -5.47 -1.40
CA TRP A 313 3.38 -5.63 -1.17
C TRP A 313 3.00 -6.95 -0.50
N SER A 314 2.00 -6.90 0.36
CA SER A 314 1.44 -8.04 1.09
C SER A 314 -0.05 -7.82 1.32
N LEU A 315 -0.86 -8.87 1.47
CA LEU A 315 -2.26 -8.70 1.90
C LEU A 315 -2.38 -8.02 3.25
N ALA A 316 -1.36 -8.08 4.10
CA ALA A 316 -1.35 -7.31 5.36
C ALA A 316 -1.43 -5.79 5.12
N ASP A 317 -1.11 -5.33 3.91
CA ASP A 317 -1.16 -3.93 3.52
C ASP A 317 -2.44 -3.58 2.74
N GLN A 318 -3.44 -4.46 2.70
CA GLN A 318 -4.77 -4.15 2.12
C GLN A 318 -5.48 -2.98 2.81
N GLU A 319 -5.03 -2.60 4.02
CA GLU A 319 -5.49 -1.43 4.75
C GLU A 319 -4.92 -0.11 4.20
N LEU A 320 -3.95 -0.16 3.27
CA LEU A 320 -3.47 1.04 2.58
C LEU A 320 -4.59 1.60 1.68
N SER A 321 -4.82 2.91 1.75
CA SER A 321 -5.93 3.57 1.02
C SER A 321 -5.83 3.41 -0.51
N PHE A 322 -4.62 3.16 -1.01
CA PHE A 322 -4.31 3.03 -2.43
C PHE A 322 -3.94 1.61 -2.86
N PHE A 323 -4.19 0.60 -2.02
CA PHE A 323 -3.80 -0.77 -2.30
C PHE A 323 -4.42 -1.31 -3.60
N ASP A 324 -5.72 -1.10 -3.79
CA ASP A 324 -6.42 -1.56 -4.99
C ASP A 324 -6.01 -0.78 -6.25
N GLU A 325 -5.74 0.53 -6.11
CA GLU A 325 -5.18 1.32 -7.20
C GLU A 325 -3.78 0.80 -7.59
N LEU A 326 -2.94 0.48 -6.61
CA LEU A 326 -1.62 -0.10 -6.85
C LEU A 326 -1.70 -1.44 -7.58
N LYS A 327 -2.70 -2.28 -7.30
CA LYS A 327 -2.90 -3.54 -8.05
C LYS A 327 -3.21 -3.26 -9.52
N GLY A 328 -4.13 -2.35 -9.79
CA GLY A 328 -4.49 -1.98 -11.16
C GLY A 328 -3.31 -1.35 -11.90
N ASP A 329 -2.59 -0.45 -11.25
CA ASP A 329 -1.38 0.19 -11.78
C ASP A 329 -0.29 -0.83 -12.11
N TYR A 330 -0.05 -1.78 -11.19
CA TYR A 330 0.90 -2.88 -11.39
C TYR A 330 0.48 -3.76 -12.57
N ALA A 331 -0.78 -4.19 -12.64
CA ALA A 331 -1.26 -5.05 -13.73
C ALA A 331 -1.13 -4.36 -15.10
N ASN A 332 -1.44 -3.06 -15.17
CA ASN A 332 -1.22 -2.24 -16.36
C ASN A 332 0.25 -2.15 -16.74
N ALA A 333 1.14 -1.90 -15.78
CA ALA A 333 2.58 -1.83 -16.04
C ALA A 333 3.16 -3.17 -16.53
N VAL A 334 2.76 -4.30 -15.92
CA VAL A 334 3.15 -5.64 -16.39
C VAL A 334 2.61 -5.89 -17.80
N TYR A 335 1.34 -5.59 -18.05
CA TYR A 335 0.76 -5.81 -19.38
C TYR A 335 1.47 -4.99 -20.46
N SER A 336 1.72 -3.70 -20.20
CA SER A 336 2.48 -2.83 -21.12
C SER A 336 3.93 -3.29 -21.28
N LEU A 337 4.57 -3.84 -20.25
CA LEU A 337 5.92 -4.41 -20.34
C LEU A 337 5.96 -5.70 -21.18
N LEU A 338 4.93 -6.53 -21.10
CA LEU A 338 4.89 -7.80 -21.83
C LEU A 338 4.41 -7.62 -23.27
N LYS A 339 3.40 -6.78 -23.52
CA LYS A 339 2.81 -6.56 -24.85
C LYS A 339 3.43 -5.40 -25.62
N GLY A 340 4.12 -4.50 -24.93
CA GLY A 340 4.63 -3.25 -25.50
C GLY A 340 3.51 -2.38 -26.03
N SER A 341 3.88 -1.45 -26.90
CA SER A 341 2.94 -0.54 -27.54
C SER A 341 3.36 -0.15 -28.94
N ASN A 342 2.59 0.72 -29.59
CA ASN A 342 2.96 1.23 -30.90
C ASN A 342 4.23 2.10 -30.85
N SER A 343 4.41 2.85 -29.75
CA SER A 343 5.57 3.70 -29.52
C SER A 343 6.82 2.85 -29.18
N ASN A 344 6.62 1.76 -28.44
CA ASN A 344 7.66 0.83 -28.02
C ASN A 344 7.23 -0.61 -28.34
N PRO A 345 7.38 -1.08 -29.59
CA PRO A 345 6.95 -2.41 -29.97
C PRO A 345 7.85 -3.47 -29.36
N VAL A 346 7.27 -4.59 -28.92
CA VAL A 346 8.04 -5.77 -28.46
C VAL A 346 8.85 -6.37 -29.58
N MET A 347 8.31 -6.38 -30.81
CA MET A 347 8.98 -6.96 -31.97
C MET A 347 9.71 -5.89 -32.78
N ASP A 348 10.91 -6.22 -33.25
CA ASP A 348 11.64 -5.45 -34.22
C ASP A 348 11.06 -5.62 -35.64
N SER A 349 11.59 -4.85 -36.58
CA SER A 349 11.20 -4.92 -38.00
C SER A 349 11.42 -6.29 -38.67
N THR A 350 12.22 -7.18 -38.06
CA THR A 350 12.48 -8.54 -38.54
C THR A 350 11.56 -9.59 -37.91
N GLY A 351 10.64 -9.17 -37.04
CA GLY A 351 9.72 -10.05 -36.30
C GLY A 351 10.38 -10.76 -35.13
N LYS A 352 11.51 -10.23 -34.62
CA LYS A 352 12.19 -10.76 -33.44
C LYS A 352 11.94 -9.86 -32.24
N VAL A 353 11.89 -10.43 -31.03
CA VAL A 353 11.74 -9.63 -29.81
C VAL A 353 12.91 -8.63 -29.71
N ASN A 354 12.64 -7.36 -29.42
CA ASN A 354 13.65 -6.33 -29.24
C ASN A 354 14.57 -6.67 -28.06
N LYS A 355 15.86 -6.39 -28.20
CA LYS A 355 16.88 -6.80 -27.21
C LYS A 355 16.56 -6.30 -25.79
N GLU A 356 16.11 -5.05 -25.66
CA GLU A 356 15.76 -4.43 -24.38
C GLU A 356 14.68 -5.23 -23.63
N TYR A 357 13.63 -5.70 -24.33
CA TYR A 357 12.61 -6.57 -23.75
C TYR A 357 13.18 -7.92 -23.33
N ARG A 358 14.06 -8.53 -24.14
CA ARG A 358 14.68 -9.82 -23.77
C ARG A 358 15.50 -9.70 -22.50
N ASP A 359 16.37 -8.69 -22.44
CA ASP A 359 17.26 -8.45 -21.31
C ASP A 359 16.42 -8.19 -20.05
N ALA A 360 15.34 -7.41 -20.17
CA ALA A 360 14.40 -7.13 -19.09
C ALA A 360 13.64 -8.37 -18.59
N TRP A 361 13.13 -9.18 -19.51
CA TRP A 361 12.39 -10.41 -19.17
C TRP A 361 13.29 -11.47 -18.52
N LEU A 362 14.52 -11.63 -19.02
CA LEU A 362 15.51 -12.51 -18.42
C LEU A 362 15.93 -12.02 -17.03
N ASN A 363 16.11 -10.71 -16.85
CA ASN A 363 16.40 -10.11 -15.55
C ASN A 363 15.28 -10.36 -14.54
N LEU A 364 14.00 -10.21 -14.96
CA LEU A 364 12.86 -10.55 -14.12
C LEU A 364 12.90 -12.03 -13.70
N LEU A 365 13.13 -12.96 -14.63
CA LEU A 365 13.25 -14.40 -14.32
C LEU A 365 14.37 -14.73 -13.34
N GLU A 366 15.50 -14.02 -13.41
CA GLU A 366 16.64 -14.24 -12.53
C GLU A 366 16.46 -13.61 -11.14
N ASN A 367 15.89 -12.40 -11.07
CA ASN A 367 15.89 -11.56 -9.87
C ASN A 367 14.50 -11.35 -9.23
N GLY A 368 13.46 -11.94 -9.82
CA GLY A 368 12.09 -11.83 -9.36
C GLY A 368 11.88 -12.43 -7.98
N SER A 369 10.87 -11.92 -7.27
CA SER A 369 10.47 -12.45 -5.97
C SER A 369 9.98 -13.89 -6.09
N LYS A 370 10.17 -14.69 -5.03
CA LYS A 370 9.62 -16.06 -4.94
C LYS A 370 8.12 -16.12 -5.23
N PHE A 371 7.39 -15.07 -4.88
CA PHE A 371 5.95 -14.95 -5.10
C PHE A 371 5.60 -13.95 -6.20
N SER A 372 6.51 -13.68 -7.14
CA SER A 372 6.25 -12.74 -8.24
C SER A 372 5.04 -13.19 -9.10
N PRO A 373 4.01 -12.34 -9.26
CA PRO A 373 2.93 -12.60 -10.20
C PRO A 373 3.38 -12.49 -11.66
N THR A 374 4.43 -11.71 -11.95
CA THR A 374 4.98 -11.60 -13.31
C THR A 374 5.58 -12.92 -13.77
N LEU A 375 6.32 -13.62 -12.88
CA LEU A 375 7.06 -14.83 -13.23
C LEU A 375 6.17 -16.00 -13.70
N VAL A 376 4.92 -16.00 -13.25
CA VAL A 376 3.88 -16.98 -13.57
C VAL A 376 3.76 -17.21 -15.06
N TYR A 377 3.56 -16.12 -15.82
CA TYR A 377 3.39 -16.17 -17.27
C TYR A 377 4.66 -15.87 -18.03
N LEU A 378 5.58 -15.10 -17.42
CA LEU A 378 6.81 -14.73 -18.10
C LEU A 378 7.67 -15.95 -18.45
N LYS A 379 7.73 -16.94 -17.55
CA LYS A 379 8.55 -18.14 -17.77
C LYS A 379 8.19 -18.90 -19.06
N PRO A 380 6.94 -19.37 -19.25
CA PRO A 380 6.59 -20.09 -20.48
C PRO A 380 6.69 -19.20 -21.73
N ILE A 381 6.42 -17.89 -21.60
CA ILE A 381 6.62 -16.94 -22.70
C ILE A 381 8.10 -16.93 -23.15
N VAL A 382 9.02 -16.79 -22.21
CA VAL A 382 10.46 -16.76 -22.51
C VAL A 382 10.94 -18.12 -23.02
N ASP A 383 10.53 -19.23 -22.41
CA ASP A 383 10.94 -20.57 -22.85
C ASP A 383 10.53 -20.83 -24.33
N GLU A 384 9.32 -20.42 -24.74
CA GLU A 384 8.86 -20.52 -26.13
C GLU A 384 9.59 -19.57 -27.08
N PHE A 385 9.86 -18.34 -26.63
CA PHE A 385 10.64 -17.41 -27.43
C PHE A 385 12.07 -17.93 -27.61
N GLU A 386 12.75 -18.42 -26.58
CA GLU A 386 14.09 -19.00 -26.72
C GLU A 386 14.08 -20.20 -27.69
N ALA A 387 13.10 -21.10 -27.57
CA ALA A 387 12.96 -22.24 -28.48
C ALA A 387 12.74 -21.84 -29.95
N SER A 388 12.10 -20.69 -30.19
CA SER A 388 11.84 -20.14 -31.53
C SER A 388 12.88 -19.13 -32.01
N ASN A 389 14.03 -19.00 -31.33
CA ASN A 389 15.02 -17.95 -31.59
C ASN A 389 14.44 -16.53 -31.55
N TRP A 390 13.57 -16.32 -30.57
CA TRP A 390 12.88 -15.10 -30.18
C TRP A 390 11.91 -14.56 -31.24
N THR A 391 11.18 -15.45 -31.93
CA THR A 391 10.25 -15.07 -33.01
C THR A 391 8.78 -15.36 -32.69
N SER A 392 8.47 -16.33 -31.85
CA SER A 392 7.08 -16.71 -31.56
C SER A 392 6.91 -17.26 -30.15
N SER A 393 5.79 -16.91 -29.52
CA SER A 393 5.28 -17.53 -28.30
C SER A 393 3.75 -17.58 -28.36
N LYS A 394 3.17 -18.75 -28.12
CA LYS A 394 1.72 -18.96 -28.05
C LYS A 394 1.18 -18.31 -26.77
N HIS A 395 1.89 -18.46 -25.64
CA HIS A 395 1.51 -17.85 -24.37
C HIS A 395 1.48 -16.32 -24.49
N TRP A 396 2.48 -15.71 -25.12
CA TRP A 396 2.52 -14.26 -25.33
C TRP A 396 1.40 -13.77 -26.27
N GLY A 397 1.08 -14.56 -27.29
CA GLY A 397 -0.01 -14.26 -28.22
C GLY A 397 -1.38 -14.27 -27.52
N ASN A 398 -1.57 -15.19 -26.58
CA ASN A 398 -2.84 -15.41 -25.89
C ASN A 398 -2.99 -14.59 -24.59
N LEU A 399 -1.90 -14.05 -24.03
CA LEU A 399 -1.90 -13.29 -22.78
C LEU A 399 -2.96 -12.18 -22.79
N GLN A 400 -3.91 -12.28 -21.87
CA GLN A 400 -4.93 -11.28 -21.59
C GLN A 400 -4.56 -10.48 -20.34
N PHE A 401 -5.20 -9.31 -20.20
CA PHE A 401 -5.06 -8.49 -19.01
C PHE A 401 -5.57 -9.19 -17.74
N SER A 402 -6.69 -9.91 -17.85
CA SER A 402 -7.29 -10.69 -16.74
C SER A 402 -6.33 -11.73 -16.17
N ASP A 403 -5.50 -12.35 -17.01
CA ASP A 403 -4.54 -13.36 -16.57
C ASP A 403 -3.57 -12.76 -15.55
N ILE A 404 -3.14 -11.51 -15.76
CA ILE A 404 -2.23 -10.77 -14.87
C ILE A 404 -2.95 -10.42 -13.56
N GLU A 405 -4.19 -9.95 -13.61
CA GLU A 405 -4.98 -9.64 -12.42
C GLU A 405 -5.17 -10.89 -11.53
N ASP A 406 -5.43 -12.04 -12.15
CA ASP A 406 -5.58 -13.32 -11.45
C ASP A 406 -4.27 -13.74 -10.77
N ALA A 407 -3.14 -13.63 -11.47
CA ALA A 407 -1.83 -13.92 -10.87
C ALA A 407 -1.50 -12.97 -9.71
N VAL A 408 -1.84 -11.68 -9.82
CA VAL A 408 -1.64 -10.69 -8.75
C VAL A 408 -2.38 -11.11 -7.49
N ASN A 409 -3.67 -11.39 -7.61
CA ASN A 409 -4.49 -11.81 -6.48
C ASN A 409 -3.89 -13.06 -5.83
N HIS A 410 -3.51 -14.03 -6.65
CA HIS A 410 -2.90 -15.26 -6.20
C HIS A 410 -1.54 -15.07 -5.48
N SER A 411 -0.66 -14.25 -6.04
CA SER A 411 0.65 -13.91 -5.48
C SER A 411 0.53 -13.28 -4.09
N LEU A 412 -0.41 -12.34 -3.95
CA LEU A 412 -0.69 -11.67 -2.68
C LEU A 412 -1.13 -12.66 -1.61
N TYR A 413 -1.95 -13.65 -1.97
CA TYR A 413 -2.32 -14.73 -1.04
C TYR A 413 -1.11 -15.60 -0.64
N GLU A 414 -0.27 -16.04 -1.58
CA GLU A 414 0.92 -16.85 -1.24
C GLU A 414 1.93 -16.07 -0.36
N SER A 415 2.15 -14.80 -0.67
CA SER A 415 2.95 -13.89 0.17
C SER A 415 2.38 -13.78 1.58
N PHE A 416 1.07 -13.60 1.72
CA PHE A 416 0.40 -13.56 3.02
C PHE A 416 0.55 -14.87 3.79
N ILE A 417 0.36 -16.03 3.15
CA ILE A 417 0.56 -17.33 3.81
C ILE A 417 1.99 -17.47 4.34
N SER A 418 2.96 -17.03 3.54
CA SER A 418 4.37 -17.17 3.88
C SER A 418 4.88 -16.15 4.89
N THR A 419 4.19 -15.03 5.09
CA THR A 419 4.65 -13.89 5.92
C THR A 419 3.74 -13.57 7.10
N SER A 420 2.48 -14.01 7.08
CA SER A 420 1.58 -13.78 8.20
C SER A 420 1.93 -14.70 9.36
N ASP A 421 1.98 -14.12 10.55
CA ASP A 421 1.59 -14.80 11.78
C ASP A 421 0.09 -15.13 11.69
N ALA A 422 -0.32 -15.95 10.71
CA ALA A 422 -1.67 -16.47 10.66
C ALA A 422 -1.95 -17.12 12.02
N ASN A 423 -2.99 -16.67 12.73
CA ASN A 423 -3.38 -17.24 14.02
C ASN A 423 -3.51 -18.78 13.95
N TYR A 424 -3.80 -19.29 12.75
CA TYR A 424 -3.79 -20.70 12.43
C TYR A 424 -3.65 -20.90 10.91
N SER A 425 -2.70 -21.74 10.49
CA SER A 425 -2.61 -22.24 9.11
C SER A 425 -2.61 -23.77 9.12
N GLU A 426 -3.32 -24.36 8.17
CA GLU A 426 -3.22 -25.80 7.89
C GLU A 426 -2.50 -25.97 6.56
N THR A 427 -1.49 -26.83 6.52
CA THR A 427 -0.80 -27.15 5.27
C THR A 427 -0.75 -28.66 5.13
N GLU A 428 -1.53 -29.21 4.20
CA GLU A 428 -1.27 -30.56 3.70
C GLU A 428 -0.30 -30.42 2.54
N LYS A 429 0.92 -30.96 2.70
CA LYS A 429 1.99 -30.73 1.72
C LYS A 429 1.76 -31.47 0.41
N MET A 430 1.07 -32.61 0.44
CA MET A 430 0.67 -33.38 -0.74
C MET A 430 -0.62 -34.16 -0.47
N ILE A 431 -1.55 -34.15 -1.42
CA ILE A 431 -2.72 -35.02 -1.36
C ILE A 431 -2.31 -36.45 -1.73
N GLY A 432 -2.36 -37.32 -0.73
CA GLY A 432 -2.00 -38.74 -0.84
C GLY A 432 -3.03 -39.67 -0.20
N THR A 433 -2.69 -40.94 -0.13
CA THR A 433 -3.55 -42.03 0.38
C THR A 433 -4.07 -41.77 1.80
N ASP A 434 -3.24 -41.17 2.65
CA ASP A 434 -3.58 -40.94 4.06
C ASP A 434 -4.66 -39.87 4.20
N PHE A 435 -4.57 -38.81 3.38
CA PHE A 435 -5.59 -37.77 3.30
C PHE A 435 -6.91 -38.38 2.81
N GLU A 436 -6.89 -39.09 1.67
CA GLU A 436 -8.07 -39.74 1.11
C GLU A 436 -8.75 -40.70 2.08
N SER A 437 -7.97 -41.47 2.84
CA SER A 437 -8.51 -42.41 3.84
C SER A 437 -9.26 -41.70 4.96
N ARG A 438 -8.78 -40.52 5.40
CA ARG A 438 -9.49 -39.67 6.37
C ARG A 438 -10.78 -39.13 5.78
N ILE A 439 -10.73 -38.59 4.56
CA ILE A 439 -11.92 -38.08 3.86
C ILE A 439 -12.98 -39.17 3.70
N HIS A 440 -12.58 -40.36 3.25
CA HIS A 440 -13.47 -41.50 3.11
C HIS A 440 -14.11 -41.92 4.45
N SER A 441 -13.36 -41.80 5.55
CA SER A 441 -13.87 -42.09 6.89
C SER A 441 -14.93 -41.07 7.33
N TYR A 442 -14.68 -39.77 7.12
CA TYR A 442 -15.68 -38.72 7.35
C TYR A 442 -16.92 -38.94 6.50
N TYR A 443 -16.75 -39.25 5.21
CA TYR A 443 -17.87 -39.53 4.30
C TYR A 443 -18.76 -40.66 4.82
N LYS A 444 -18.18 -41.79 5.24
CA LYS A 444 -18.94 -42.93 5.79
C LYS A 444 -19.75 -42.61 7.04
N LEU A 445 -19.24 -41.72 7.89
CA LEU A 445 -19.90 -41.33 9.14
C LEU A 445 -20.95 -40.23 8.91
N PHE A 446 -20.63 -39.26 8.06
CA PHE A 446 -21.45 -38.08 7.83
C PHE A 446 -22.60 -38.36 6.86
N SER A 447 -22.38 -38.98 5.70
CA SER A 447 -23.43 -39.21 4.66
C SER A 447 -24.66 -39.98 5.15
N LYS A 448 -24.51 -40.82 6.18
CA LYS A 448 -25.63 -41.61 6.73
C LYS A 448 -26.58 -40.81 7.61
N THR A 449 -26.08 -39.78 8.27
CA THR A 449 -26.78 -39.12 9.38
C THR A 449 -26.84 -37.60 9.26
N HIS A 450 -25.95 -37.02 8.45
CA HIS A 450 -25.66 -35.59 8.35
C HIS A 450 -25.47 -34.92 9.71
N ASN A 451 -25.01 -35.70 10.71
CA ASN A 451 -24.77 -35.18 12.04
C ASN A 451 -23.53 -34.28 12.03
N GLN A 452 -23.77 -32.99 12.17
CA GLN A 452 -22.76 -31.94 12.12
C GLN A 452 -21.65 -32.13 13.17
N ALA A 453 -21.93 -32.80 14.30
CA ALA A 453 -20.94 -33.11 15.32
C ALA A 453 -19.82 -34.04 14.84
N VAL A 454 -20.05 -34.83 13.78
CA VAL A 454 -19.02 -35.69 13.15
C VAL A 454 -17.87 -34.86 12.58
N LEU A 455 -18.13 -33.61 12.19
CA LEU A 455 -17.15 -32.70 11.58
C LEU A 455 -16.58 -31.68 12.57
N LYS A 456 -16.87 -31.82 13.87
CA LYS A 456 -16.46 -30.85 14.90
C LYS A 456 -14.93 -30.67 14.95
N ASP A 457 -14.20 -31.78 14.83
CA ASP A 457 -12.74 -31.81 14.87
C ASP A 457 -12.12 -31.91 13.47
N ALA A 458 -12.94 -31.86 12.41
CA ALA A 458 -12.45 -31.90 11.04
C ALA A 458 -11.71 -30.61 10.70
N LYS A 459 -10.54 -30.77 10.07
CA LYS A 459 -9.77 -29.65 9.54
C LYS A 459 -10.51 -28.98 8.38
N ALA A 460 -10.21 -27.71 8.13
CA ALA A 460 -10.87 -26.98 7.05
C ALA A 460 -10.61 -27.62 5.68
N ILE A 461 -9.36 -28.03 5.42
CA ILE A 461 -9.01 -28.78 4.20
C ILE A 461 -9.70 -30.14 4.11
N GLU A 462 -10.08 -30.75 5.24
CA GLU A 462 -10.79 -32.03 5.25
C GLU A 462 -12.27 -31.86 4.91
N VAL A 463 -12.89 -30.74 5.30
CA VAL A 463 -14.25 -30.38 4.86
C VAL A 463 -14.29 -30.14 3.36
N VAL A 464 -13.28 -29.46 2.80
CA VAL A 464 -13.14 -29.30 1.34
C VAL A 464 -12.87 -30.63 0.63
N GLY A 465 -12.00 -31.48 1.19
CA GLY A 465 -11.81 -32.83 0.68
C GLY A 465 -13.11 -33.64 0.66
N LEU A 466 -13.92 -33.54 1.72
CA LEU A 466 -15.22 -34.21 1.82
C LEU A 466 -16.24 -33.67 0.80
N TYR A 467 -16.23 -32.36 0.54
CA TYR A 467 -17.03 -31.75 -0.52
C TYR A 467 -16.74 -32.40 -1.87
N TYR A 468 -15.47 -32.39 -2.30
CA TYR A 468 -15.07 -33.00 -3.57
C TYR A 468 -15.33 -34.49 -3.61
N TYR A 469 -15.02 -35.20 -2.53
CA TYR A 469 -15.28 -36.63 -2.44
C TYR A 469 -16.77 -36.95 -2.60
N SER A 470 -17.65 -36.16 -1.99
CA SER A 470 -19.11 -36.36 -2.10
C SER A 470 -19.61 -36.03 -3.50
N MET A 471 -19.05 -35.02 -4.17
CA MET A 471 -19.34 -34.74 -5.58
C MET A 471 -18.95 -35.92 -6.49
N MET A 472 -17.76 -36.50 -6.28
CA MET A 472 -17.29 -37.67 -7.05
C MET A 472 -18.18 -38.91 -6.87
N MET A 473 -18.90 -38.99 -5.74
CA MET A 473 -19.85 -40.06 -5.44
C MET A 473 -21.28 -39.77 -5.94
N ASP A 474 -21.52 -38.62 -6.60
CA ASP A 474 -22.84 -38.06 -6.91
C ASP A 474 -23.75 -37.90 -5.67
N ASP A 475 -23.17 -37.73 -4.48
CA ASP A 475 -23.92 -37.58 -3.23
C ASP A 475 -24.17 -36.10 -2.91
N TYR A 476 -25.06 -35.50 -3.72
CA TYR A 476 -25.42 -34.08 -3.61
C TYR A 476 -26.16 -33.74 -2.32
N ASP A 477 -26.79 -34.72 -1.68
CA ASP A 477 -27.43 -34.53 -0.37
C ASP A 477 -26.35 -34.29 0.70
N THR A 478 -25.29 -35.11 0.70
CA THR A 478 -24.13 -34.86 1.58
C THR A 478 -23.48 -33.51 1.28
N VAL A 479 -23.29 -33.16 0.00
CA VAL A 479 -22.74 -31.85 -0.39
C VAL A 479 -23.60 -30.70 0.15
N TYR A 480 -24.92 -30.77 -0.02
CA TYR A 480 -25.85 -29.78 0.50
C TYR A 480 -25.73 -29.59 2.02
N GLU A 481 -25.50 -30.66 2.77
CA GLU A 481 -25.38 -30.63 4.24
C GLU A 481 -24.03 -30.09 4.75
N LEU A 482 -23.04 -29.88 3.87
CA LEU A 482 -21.78 -29.18 4.20
C LEU A 482 -21.93 -27.65 4.19
N PHE A 483 -23.00 -27.12 3.59
CA PHE A 483 -23.25 -25.69 3.56
C PHE A 483 -23.71 -25.14 4.91
N VAL A 484 -23.23 -23.95 5.24
CA VAL A 484 -23.68 -23.14 6.37
C VAL A 484 -25.20 -22.90 6.23
N LYS A 485 -25.94 -22.99 7.33
CA LYS A 485 -27.39 -22.84 7.33
C LYS A 485 -27.76 -21.52 8.02
N GLY A 486 -28.30 -20.57 7.27
CA GLY A 486 -28.80 -19.33 7.83
C GLY A 486 -29.03 -18.24 6.78
N GLU A 487 -29.91 -17.30 7.09
CA GLU A 487 -30.25 -16.19 6.19
C GLU A 487 -29.03 -15.31 5.85
N LYS A 488 -28.06 -15.19 6.79
CA LYS A 488 -26.85 -14.37 6.65
C LYS A 488 -25.98 -14.73 5.43
N TYR A 489 -25.93 -16.01 5.06
CA TYR A 489 -25.01 -16.51 4.02
C TYR A 489 -25.71 -17.00 2.75
N GLY A 490 -27.04 -17.08 2.80
CA GLY A 490 -27.84 -17.81 1.82
C GLY A 490 -27.63 -19.33 1.92
N ILE A 491 -28.64 -20.08 1.48
CA ILE A 491 -28.59 -21.54 1.41
C ILE A 491 -28.88 -21.94 -0.04
N PRO A 492 -28.02 -22.72 -0.72
CA PRO A 492 -28.31 -23.14 -2.08
C PRO A 492 -29.53 -24.06 -2.06
N SER A 493 -30.41 -23.99 -3.06
CA SER A 493 -31.39 -25.06 -3.23
C SER A 493 -30.65 -26.36 -3.60
N LYS A 494 -31.25 -27.52 -3.30
CA LYS A 494 -30.66 -28.81 -3.72
C LYS A 494 -30.48 -28.91 -5.23
N ASP A 495 -31.39 -28.30 -5.99
CA ASP A 495 -31.27 -28.22 -7.46
C ASP A 495 -30.07 -27.35 -7.87
N LYS A 496 -29.84 -26.23 -7.17
CA LYS A 496 -28.66 -25.38 -7.40
C LYS A 496 -27.36 -26.13 -7.07
N VAL A 497 -27.33 -26.96 -6.03
CA VAL A 497 -26.15 -27.80 -5.72
C VAL A 497 -25.88 -28.79 -6.86
N ARG A 498 -26.92 -29.39 -7.43
CA ARG A 498 -26.81 -30.29 -8.59
C ARG A 498 -26.31 -29.56 -9.84
N GLU A 499 -26.81 -28.36 -10.10
CA GLU A 499 -26.35 -27.51 -11.22
C GLU A 499 -24.89 -27.08 -11.03
N MET A 500 -24.48 -26.65 -9.83
CA MET A 500 -23.08 -26.32 -9.53
C MET A 500 -22.14 -27.50 -9.77
N SER A 501 -22.62 -28.73 -9.57
CA SER A 501 -21.82 -29.94 -9.71
C SER A 501 -21.74 -30.50 -11.13
N SER A 502 -22.60 -30.07 -12.06
CA SER A 502 -22.55 -30.55 -13.45
C SER A 502 -21.40 -29.96 -14.26
N ASP A 503 -20.84 -28.83 -13.81
CA ASP A 503 -19.72 -28.16 -14.48
C ASP A 503 -18.35 -28.79 -14.15
N GLU A 504 -18.27 -29.58 -13.06
CA GLU A 504 -17.05 -30.26 -12.60
C GLU A 504 -17.25 -31.79 -12.50
N TYR A 505 -17.53 -32.45 -13.63
CA TYR A 505 -17.68 -33.91 -13.62
C TYR A 505 -16.34 -34.62 -13.41
N PHE A 506 -16.11 -35.10 -12.18
CA PHE A 506 -15.05 -36.04 -11.84
C PHE A 506 -15.60 -37.45 -11.96
N GLY A 507 -14.98 -38.32 -12.76
CA GLY A 507 -15.45 -39.70 -12.89
C GLY A 507 -15.49 -40.42 -11.53
N LYS A 508 -16.45 -41.33 -11.33
CA LYS A 508 -16.64 -42.07 -10.07
C LYS A 508 -15.43 -42.88 -9.61
N ASP A 509 -14.54 -43.23 -10.54
CA ASP A 509 -13.33 -44.01 -10.29
C ASP A 509 -12.08 -43.14 -10.14
N THR A 510 -12.22 -41.81 -10.26
CA THR A 510 -11.11 -40.88 -10.08
C THR A 510 -10.76 -40.77 -8.60
N ARG A 511 -9.48 -40.55 -8.28
CA ARG A 511 -9.03 -40.30 -6.90
C ARG A 511 -8.75 -38.82 -6.67
N LEU A 512 -8.93 -38.33 -5.44
CA LEU A 512 -8.58 -36.95 -5.10
C LEU A 512 -7.11 -36.64 -5.39
N SER A 513 -6.21 -37.60 -5.16
CA SER A 513 -4.78 -37.52 -5.44
C SER A 513 -4.43 -37.56 -6.93
N GLU A 514 -5.36 -37.94 -7.80
CA GLU A 514 -5.19 -37.85 -9.25
C GLU A 514 -5.58 -36.46 -9.76
N ILE A 515 -6.54 -35.82 -9.10
CA ILE A 515 -7.04 -34.48 -9.48
C ILE A 515 -6.23 -33.37 -8.81
N PHE A 516 -5.78 -33.58 -7.57
CA PHE A 516 -5.21 -32.53 -6.73
C PHE A 516 -3.80 -32.87 -6.25
N GLY A 517 -2.92 -31.89 -6.31
CA GLY A 517 -1.53 -31.97 -5.86
C GLY A 517 -1.39 -31.62 -4.38
N LYS A 518 -1.99 -30.50 -3.98
CA LYS A 518 -1.79 -29.89 -2.65
C LYS A 518 -3.04 -29.14 -2.21
N MET A 519 -3.29 -29.12 -0.89
CA MET A 519 -4.27 -28.22 -0.27
C MET A 519 -3.65 -27.43 0.89
N THR A 520 -3.95 -26.14 0.94
CA THR A 520 -3.58 -25.25 2.06
C THR A 520 -4.82 -24.58 2.62
N PHE A 521 -4.78 -24.17 3.88
CA PHE A 521 -5.85 -23.39 4.47
C PHE A 521 -5.29 -22.28 5.35
N VAL A 522 -5.95 -21.12 5.26
CA VAL A 522 -5.60 -19.92 5.99
C VAL A 522 -6.84 -19.39 6.68
N GLN A 523 -6.78 -19.23 7.99
CA GLN A 523 -7.80 -18.51 8.72
C GLN A 523 -7.59 -17.00 8.52
N LEU A 524 -8.63 -16.29 8.10
CA LEU A 524 -8.62 -14.84 7.96
C LEU A 524 -8.78 -14.20 9.36
N LYS A 525 -8.17 -13.01 9.54
CA LYS A 525 -8.26 -12.26 10.80
C LYS A 525 -9.71 -11.86 11.05
N THR A 526 -10.26 -12.23 12.21
CA THR A 526 -11.62 -11.84 12.61
C THR A 526 -11.63 -10.40 13.14
N VAL A 527 -12.57 -9.61 12.64
CA VAL A 527 -13.02 -8.39 13.34
C VAL A 527 -13.87 -8.82 14.53
N ARG A 528 -13.86 -8.04 15.61
CA ARG A 528 -14.71 -8.32 16.79
C ARG A 528 -16.18 -8.39 16.33
N ASP A 529 -16.87 -9.47 16.69
CA ASP A 529 -18.27 -9.77 16.35
C ASP A 529 -18.53 -10.30 14.92
N GLU A 530 -17.50 -10.69 14.17
CA GLU A 530 -17.62 -11.46 12.93
C GLU A 530 -17.30 -12.95 13.10
N ASP A 531 -17.96 -13.80 12.32
CA ASP A 531 -17.69 -15.24 12.30
C ASP A 531 -16.27 -15.52 11.79
N VAL A 532 -15.64 -16.54 12.37
CA VAL A 532 -14.30 -16.94 11.94
C VAL A 532 -14.38 -17.49 10.51
N GLN A 533 -13.66 -16.85 9.60
CA GLN A 533 -13.60 -17.25 8.18
C GLN A 533 -12.21 -17.76 7.82
N GLY A 534 -12.15 -18.56 6.77
CA GLY A 534 -10.89 -18.94 6.16
C GLY A 534 -11.04 -19.33 4.70
N VAL A 535 -9.91 -19.51 4.04
CA VAL A 535 -9.84 -19.91 2.64
C VAL A 535 -8.99 -21.16 2.54
N ALA A 536 -9.59 -22.25 2.08
CA ALA A 536 -8.89 -23.43 1.62
C ALA A 536 -8.53 -23.25 0.16
N ARG A 537 -7.32 -23.64 -0.23
CA ARG A 537 -6.80 -23.46 -1.56
C ARG A 537 -6.33 -24.81 -2.08
N ILE A 538 -6.68 -25.10 -3.32
CA ILE A 538 -6.54 -26.41 -3.93
C ILE A 538 -5.74 -26.26 -5.21
N VAL A 539 -4.61 -26.95 -5.30
CA VAL A 539 -3.78 -27.00 -6.51
C VAL A 539 -4.14 -28.27 -7.27
N ARG A 540 -4.66 -28.15 -8.49
CA ARG A 540 -4.97 -29.29 -9.38
C ARG A 540 -3.69 -29.84 -10.02
N LYS A 541 -3.65 -31.15 -10.26
CA LYS A 541 -2.64 -31.81 -11.10
C LYS A 541 -3.15 -31.77 -12.53
N ASN A 542 -2.55 -30.95 -13.39
CA ASN A 542 -2.67 -31.12 -14.83
C ASN A 542 -1.32 -30.87 -15.50
N GLU A 543 -1.07 -31.63 -16.57
CA GLU A 543 0.26 -31.90 -17.13
C GLU A 543 0.82 -30.79 -18.06
N ASP A 544 0.07 -29.73 -18.41
CA ASP A 544 0.51 -28.82 -19.50
C ASP A 544 0.23 -27.30 -19.33
N GLU A 545 -0.30 -26.80 -18.21
CA GLU A 545 -0.52 -25.35 -18.04
C GLU A 545 -0.09 -24.88 -16.65
N ILE A 546 0.60 -23.74 -16.64
CA ILE A 546 1.21 -23.02 -15.52
C ILE A 546 0.50 -23.32 -14.18
N ASP A 547 1.25 -23.84 -13.19
CA ASP A 547 0.79 -24.29 -11.85
C ASP A 547 -0.16 -23.34 -11.09
N LEU A 548 -0.26 -22.08 -11.51
CA LEU A 548 -1.01 -21.01 -10.85
C LEU A 548 -2.39 -20.78 -11.48
N LEU A 549 -2.62 -21.22 -12.73
CA LEU A 549 -3.95 -21.30 -13.37
C LEU A 549 -4.77 -22.51 -12.87
N ASN A 550 -4.13 -23.44 -12.16
CA ASN A 550 -4.73 -24.67 -11.64
C ASN A 550 -5.16 -24.55 -10.18
N VAL A 551 -5.32 -23.34 -9.66
CA VAL A 551 -5.64 -23.09 -8.26
C VAL A 551 -7.08 -22.67 -8.09
N SER A 552 -7.82 -23.43 -7.28
CA SER A 552 -9.19 -23.10 -6.85
C SER A 552 -9.19 -22.67 -5.39
N GLU A 553 -9.89 -21.58 -5.08
CA GLU A 553 -10.11 -21.11 -3.71
C GLU A 553 -11.49 -21.50 -3.21
N PHE A 554 -11.55 -21.94 -1.95
CA PHE A 554 -12.75 -22.39 -1.24
C PHE A 554 -12.88 -21.63 0.07
N ARG A 555 -13.89 -20.78 0.18
CA ARG A 555 -14.21 -20.06 1.42
C ARG A 555 -14.90 -20.98 2.41
N LEU A 556 -14.53 -20.85 3.68
CA LEU A 556 -15.16 -21.56 4.80
C LEU A 556 -15.47 -20.60 5.96
N ILE A 557 -16.52 -20.94 6.71
CA ILE A 557 -16.96 -20.28 7.93
C ILE A 557 -16.90 -21.30 9.06
N LYS A 558 -16.39 -20.93 10.23
CA LYS A 558 -16.33 -21.80 11.41
C LYS A 558 -17.60 -21.61 12.24
N GLU A 559 -18.39 -22.67 12.35
CA GLU A 559 -19.52 -22.77 13.28
C GLU A 559 -19.13 -23.55 14.54
N GLU A 560 -20.04 -23.64 15.51
CA GLU A 560 -19.86 -24.42 16.75
C GLU A 560 -19.43 -25.87 16.50
N ASN A 561 -19.91 -26.46 15.40
CA ASN A 561 -19.64 -27.85 15.01
C ASN A 561 -18.63 -27.97 13.85
N GLY A 562 -17.73 -26.98 13.70
CA GLY A 562 -16.61 -27.03 12.75
C GLY A 562 -16.80 -26.15 11.52
N TRP A 563 -15.98 -26.37 10.48
CA TRP A 563 -15.97 -25.56 9.25
C TRP A 563 -17.11 -25.90 8.29
N ARG A 564 -17.68 -24.89 7.62
CA ARG A 564 -18.82 -25.00 6.68
C ARG A 564 -18.63 -24.14 5.44
N LEU A 565 -19.33 -24.51 4.37
CA LEU A 565 -19.27 -23.84 3.07
C LEU A 565 -20.34 -22.74 2.96
N PRO A 566 -20.03 -21.51 2.54
CA PRO A 566 -21.03 -20.51 2.18
C PRO A 566 -21.67 -20.82 0.82
N LEU A 567 -22.78 -20.16 0.47
CA LEU A 567 -23.53 -20.38 -0.78
C LEU A 567 -22.67 -20.37 -2.06
N ASN A 568 -21.67 -19.49 -2.12
CA ASN A 568 -20.68 -19.42 -3.20
C ASN A 568 -19.31 -19.72 -2.60
N PRO A 569 -18.97 -21.01 -2.41
CA PRO A 569 -17.75 -21.39 -1.73
C PRO A 569 -16.53 -21.14 -2.61
N THR A 570 -16.69 -21.24 -3.94
CA THR A 570 -15.65 -20.99 -4.92
C THR A 570 -15.56 -19.50 -5.27
N LYS A 571 -14.33 -19.02 -5.46
CA LYS A 571 -14.05 -17.70 -6.02
C LYS A 571 -13.30 -17.83 -7.33
#